data_AF-A0A5K7WY91-F1
#
_entry.id   AF-A0A5K7WY91-F1
#
_cell.length_a   1.000
_cell.length_b   1.000
_cell.length_c   1.000
_cell.angle_alpha   90.00
_cell.angle_beta   90.00
_cell.angle_gamma   90.00
#
_symmetry.space_group_name_H-M   'P 1'
#
loop_
_entity.id
_entity.type
_entity.pdbx_description
1 polymer ?
#
loop_
_entity_poly.entity_id
_entity_poly.type
_entity_poly.pdbx_seq_one_letter_code
_entity_poly.pdbx_strand_id
1 'polypeptide(L)' 'MEEEQKTILNKIVDYKRVGMLCLFLSAFLYVGTFIPPYHAIEWKLEVLSGVSLLFLISSFICCWRSTKLKEKLQ' A
#
# COMPACT_ATOMS: atom_id res chain seq x y z
N MET A 1 8.56 23.87 19.60
CA MET A 1 8.55 23.86 18.13
C MET A 1 9.30 22.67 17.52
N GLU A 2 10.42 22.20 18.10
CA GLU A 2 11.13 21.03 17.53
C GLU A 2 10.38 19.68 17.69
N GLU A 3 9.63 19.49 18.77
CA GLU A 3 8.96 18.19 19.03
C GLU A 3 7.75 17.92 18.13
N GLU A 4 6.97 18.96 17.80
CA GLU A 4 5.84 18.81 16.86
C GLU A 4 6.33 18.49 15.45
N GLN A 5 7.38 19.15 14.97
CA GLN A 5 7.96 18.85 13.65
C GLN A 5 8.53 17.43 13.60
N LYS A 6 9.24 16.98 14.66
CA LYS A 6 9.72 15.60 14.77
C LYS A 6 8.57 14.59 14.73
N THR A 7 7.46 14.88 15.42
CA THR A 7 6.27 14.01 15.45
C THR A 7 5.63 13.88 14.07
N ILE A 8 5.50 15.00 13.34
CA ILE A 8 4.95 14.98 11.97
C ILE A 8 5.89 14.23 11.01
N LEU A 9 7.20 14.44 11.13
CA LEU A 9 8.19 13.74 10.31
C LEU A 9 8.13 12.23 10.54
N ASN A 10 8.04 11.79 11.79
CA ASN A 10 7.90 10.36 12.13
C ASN A 10 6.62 9.78 11.53
N LYS A 11 5.52 10.53 11.59
CA LYS A 11 4.24 10.12 11.00
C LYS A 11 4.31 10.00 9.48
N ILE A 12 5.06 10.87 8.80
CA ILE A 12 5.32 10.79 7.35
C ILE A 12 6.10 9.53 7.01
N VAL A 13 7.12 9.19 7.81
CA VAL A 13 7.92 7.96 7.65
C VAL A 13 7.04 6.73 7.83
N ASP A 14 6.17 6.71 8.83
CA ASP A 14 5.22 5.61 9.04
C ASP A 14 4.26 5.45 7.87
N TYR A 15 3.65 6.53 7.39
CA TYR A 15 2.79 6.49 6.20
C TYR A 15 3.54 5.97 4.96
N LYS A 16 4.80 6.36 4.79
CA LYS A 16 5.62 5.89 3.67
C LYS A 16 5.95 4.39 3.79
N ARG A 17 6.26 3.93 5.00
CA ARG A 17 6.58 2.53 5.29
C ARG A 17 5.35 1.62 5.11
N VAL A 18 4.19 2.06 5.62
CA VAL A 18 2.91 1.36 5.44
C VAL A 18 2.49 1.36 3.97
N GLY A 19 2.62 2.49 3.27
CA GLY A 19 2.37 2.56 1.82
C GLY A 19 3.22 1.54 1.06
N MET A 20 4.53 1.49 1.33
CA MET A 20 5.43 0.52 0.70
C MET A 20 5.07 -0.93 1.00
N LEU A 21 4.65 -1.25 2.24
CA LEU A 21 4.15 -2.58 2.60
C LEU A 21 2.89 -2.96 1.83
N CYS A 22 1.92 -2.05 1.72
CA CYS A 22 0.71 -2.27 0.93
C CYS A 22 1.03 -2.48 -0.55
N LEU A 23 1.96 -1.70 -1.10
CA LEU A 23 2.43 -1.86 -2.49
C LEU A 23 3.10 -3.22 -2.71
N PHE A 24 3.95 -3.64 -1.76
CA PHE A 24 4.61 -4.94 -1.80
C PHE A 24 3.60 -6.10 -1.75
N LEU A 25 2.63 -6.03 -0.82
CA LEU A 25 1.56 -7.03 -0.71
C LEU A 25 0.70 -7.10 -1.97
N SER A 26 0.35 -5.95 -2.55
CA SER A 26 -0.37 -5.88 -3.81
C SER A 26 0.39 -6.58 -4.94
N ALA A 27 1.66 -6.23 -5.14
CA ALA A 27 2.49 -6.84 -6.18
C ALA A 27 2.65 -8.35 -5.96
N PHE A 28 2.87 -8.79 -4.72
CA PHE A 28 3.00 -10.20 -4.37
C PHE A 28 1.71 -10.99 -4.67
N LEU A 29 0.55 -10.47 -4.26
CA LEU A 29 -0.75 -11.08 -4.53
C LEU A 29 -1.05 -11.13 -6.03
N TYR A 30 -0.70 -10.08 -6.77
CA TYR A 30 -0.87 -10.03 -8.22
C TYR A 30 0.01 -11.07 -8.92
N VAL A 31 1.28 -11.23 -8.53
CA VAL A 31 2.14 -12.30 -9.05
C VAL A 31 1.55 -13.69 -8.77
N GLY A 32 0.92 -13.88 -7.61
CA GLY A 32 0.20 -15.11 -7.27
C GLY A 32 -0.93 -15.48 -8.24
N THR A 33 -1.47 -14.53 -9.02
CA THR A 33 -2.50 -14.80 -10.04
C THR A 33 -1.96 -15.52 -11.27
N PHE A 34 -0.66 -15.42 -11.55
CA PHE A 34 -0.01 -16.10 -12.68
C PHE A 34 0.27 -17.58 -12.43
N ILE A 35 0.13 -18.06 -11.19
CA ILE A 35 0.36 -19.46 -10.84
C ILE A 35 -0.87 -20.27 -11.29
N PRO A 36 -0.72 -21.20 -12.26
CA PRO A 36 -1.85 -21.96 -12.78
C PRO A 36 -2.44 -22.84 -11.67
N PRO A 37 -3.77 -22.80 -11.44
CA PRO A 37 -4.40 -23.59 -10.40
C PRO A 37 -4.40 -25.08 -10.78
N TYR A 38 -3.88 -25.93 -9.88
CA TYR A 38 -3.94 -27.39 -10.05
C TYR A 38 -5.38 -27.92 -9.93
N HIS A 39 -6.26 -27.20 -9.22
CA HIS A 39 -7.72 -27.39 -9.15
C HIS A 39 -8.40 -26.04 -9.26
N ALA A 40 -9.16 -25.82 -10.34
CA ALA A 40 -9.75 -24.54 -10.69
C ALA A 40 -10.90 -24.17 -9.74
N ILE A 41 -10.61 -23.33 -8.75
CA ILE A 41 -11.62 -22.56 -8.03
C ILE A 41 -11.70 -21.22 -8.74
N GLU A 42 -12.70 -21.03 -9.60
CA GLU A 42 -12.86 -19.83 -10.45
C GLU A 42 -12.82 -18.52 -9.65
N TRP A 43 -13.37 -18.54 -8.44
CA TRP A 43 -13.48 -17.38 -7.55
C TRP A 43 -12.13 -16.98 -6.93
N LYS A 44 -11.15 -17.89 -6.88
CA LYS A 44 -9.85 -17.62 -6.25
C LYS A 44 -9.11 -16.51 -7.00
N LEU A 45 -9.19 -16.50 -8.33
CA LEU A 45 -8.51 -15.52 -9.17
C LEU A 45 -9.14 -14.12 -9.00
N GLU A 46 -10.47 -14.06 -8.96
CA GLU A 46 -11.23 -12.83 -8.78
C GLU A 46 -10.97 -12.20 -7.41
N VAL A 47 -10.97 -13.01 -6.34
CA VAL A 47 -10.64 -12.56 -4.98
C VAL A 47 -9.19 -12.07 -4.90
N LEU A 48 -8.23 -12.81 -5.47
CA LEU A 48 -6.82 -12.43 -5.41
C LEU A 48 -6.54 -11.12 -6.15
N SER A 49 -7.15 -10.96 -7.34
CA SER A 49 -7.09 -9.73 -8.12
C SER A 49 -7.76 -8.56 -7.38
N GLY A 50 -8.97 -8.76 -6.86
CA GLY A 50 -9.70 -7.73 -6.10
C GLY A 50 -8.95 -7.26 -4.86
N VAL A 51 -8.38 -8.18 -4.07
CA VAL A 51 -7.59 -7.84 -2.89
C VAL A 51 -6.29 -7.13 -3.29
N SER A 52 -5.62 -7.56 -4.38
CA SER A 52 -4.42 -6.88 -4.87
C SER A 52 -4.69 -5.42 -5.25
N LEU A 53 -5.83 -5.13 -5.89
CA LEU A 53 -6.27 -3.78 -6.23
C LEU A 53 -6.56 -2.94 -4.98
N LEU A 54 -7.23 -3.51 -3.97
CA LEU A 54 -7.47 -2.82 -2.70
C LEU A 54 -6.18 -2.39 -2.01
N PHE A 55 -5.18 -3.26 -1.95
CA PHE A 55 -3.86 -2.93 -1.41
C PHE A 55 -3.12 -1.89 -2.26
N LEU A 56 -3.25 -1.94 -3.58
CA LEU A 56 -2.67 -0.95 -4.49
C LEU A 56 -3.25 0.45 -4.24
N ILE A 57 -4.59 0.56 -4.20
CA ILE A 57 -5.31 1.82 -3.97
C ILE A 57 -4.94 2.37 -2.58
N SER A 58 -4.93 1.51 -1.56
CA SER A 58 -4.54 1.89 -0.20
C SER A 58 -3.11 2.45 -0.16
N SER A 59 -2.16 1.80 -0.84
CA SER A 59 -0.80 2.31 -0.97
C SER A 59 -0.74 3.68 -1.64
N PHE A 60 -1.50 3.86 -2.74
CA PHE A 60 -1.54 5.13 -3.46
C PHE A 60 -2.07 6.26 -2.58
N ILE A 61 -3.15 6.02 -1.83
CA ILE A 61 -3.70 6.96 -0.86
C ILE A 61 -2.67 7.28 0.22
N CYS A 62 -1.96 6.27 0.75
CA CYS A 62 -0.93 6.43 1.77
C CYS A 62 0.21 7.35 1.29
N CYS A 63 0.72 7.08 0.08
CA CYS A 63 1.75 7.90 -0.56
C CYS A 63 1.26 9.33 -0.81
N TRP A 64 0.06 9.52 -1.37
CA TRP A 64 -0.50 10.85 -1.58
C TRP A 64 -0.59 11.61 -0.25
N ARG A 65 -1.16 10.99 0.78
CA ARG A 65 -1.31 11.62 2.10
C ARG A 65 0.04 12.03 2.69
N SER A 66 1.06 11.17 2.54
CA SER A 66 2.43 11.44 2.97
C SER A 66 3.02 12.65 2.24
N THR A 67 2.88 12.73 0.90
CA THR A 67 3.35 13.86 0.10
C THR A 67 2.65 15.16 0.49
N LYS A 68 1.32 15.13 0.67
CA LYS A 68 0.52 16.30 1.07
C LYS A 68 0.88 16.80 2.48
N LEU A 69 1.23 15.89 3.40
CA LEU A 69 1.71 16.27 4.73
C LEU A 69 3.10 16.90 4.68
N LYS A 70 3.96 16.41 3.76
CA LYS A 70 5.30 16.93 3.53
C LYS A 70 5.26 18.35 2.93
N GLU A 71 4.33 18.62 2.01
CA GLU A 71 4.09 19.96 1.46
C GLU A 71 3.62 20.97 2.50
N LYS A 72 2.89 20.53 3.54
CA LYS A 72 2.48 21.40 4.66
C LYS A 72 3.61 21.72 5.65
N LEU A 73 4.74 20.99 5.56
CA LEU A 73 5.89 21.17 6.43
C LEU A 73 6.99 22.06 5.80
N GLN A 74 6.93 22.27 4.48
CA GLN A 74 7.77 23.23 3.74
C GLN A 74 7.15 24.61 3.76
#